data_AF-A0A2G9THV4-F1
#
_entry.id   AF-A0A2G9THV4-F1
#
_cell.length_a   1.000
_cell.length_b   1.000
_cell.length_c   1.000
_cell.angle_alpha   90.00
_cell.angle_beta   90.00
_cell.angle_gamma   90.00
#
_symmetry.space_group_name_H-M   'P 1'
#
loop_
_entity.id
_entity.type
_entity.pdbx_description
1 polymer ?
#
loop_
_entity_poly.entity_id
_entity_poly.type
_entity_poly.pdbx_seq_one_letter_code
_entity_poly.pdbx_strand_id
1 'polypeptide(L)'
;SSAESISSTQHTLRDDSTVTWRSSLRRIVSILNLAQREKSPAEKLRERQLREADMYLTRPQICRLPLKSMPSFCLSLSGCGFLGSYHFGVVSCMLKNGQHIISRLERVSGASAGSLVASLLLLRPEKIGLALKVLYALGDELNSLRFGALTPGYYLNERLIKIVDDFLPHDISPAQGRLYVSLTLRK
;
A
#
# COMPACT_ATOMS: atom_id res chain seq x y z
N SER A 1 71.50 -20.05 -74.52
CA SER A 1 72.51 -19.27 -73.78
C SER A 1 72.12 -19.24 -72.31
N SER A 2 73.04 -18.90 -71.42
CA SER A 2 72.91 -19.01 -69.95
C SER A 2 72.06 -17.89 -69.32
N ALA A 3 71.58 -18.14 -68.07
CA ALA A 3 71.50 -17.19 -66.92
C ALA A 3 70.68 -15.87 -67.07
N GLU A 4 70.04 -15.25 -66.07
CA GLU A 4 69.76 -15.47 -64.62
C GLU A 4 68.81 -14.30 -64.16
N SER A 5 68.28 -14.11 -62.93
CA SER A 5 68.00 -14.92 -61.71
C SER A 5 67.06 -14.11 -60.77
N ILE A 6 66.97 -14.49 -59.47
CA ILE A 6 66.39 -13.75 -58.33
C ILE A 6 64.85 -13.73 -58.19
N SER A 7 64.39 -13.89 -56.95
CA SER A 7 62.99 -13.85 -56.51
C SER A 7 62.67 -12.57 -55.71
N SER A 8 61.39 -12.21 -55.62
CA SER A 8 60.92 -11.22 -54.62
C SER A 8 59.49 -11.52 -54.16
N THR A 9 59.23 -11.23 -52.89
CA THR A 9 57.99 -11.59 -52.17
C THR A 9 56.89 -10.55 -52.41
N GLN A 10 55.64 -11.00 -52.57
CA GLN A 10 54.47 -10.12 -52.44
C GLN A 10 53.57 -10.52 -51.26
N HIS A 11 53.42 -9.60 -50.31
CA HIS A 11 52.44 -9.70 -49.23
C HIS A 11 51.02 -9.55 -49.78
N THR A 12 50.10 -10.41 -49.36
CA THR A 12 48.66 -10.14 -49.46
C THR A 12 48.10 -9.77 -48.09
N LEU A 13 47.69 -8.51 -47.94
CA LEU A 13 46.96 -8.06 -46.75
C LEU A 13 45.51 -8.59 -46.82
N ARG A 14 45.08 -9.31 -45.78
CA ARG A 14 43.67 -9.58 -45.51
C ARG A 14 43.30 -8.97 -44.17
N ASP A 15 42.16 -8.28 -44.15
CA ASP A 15 41.64 -7.61 -42.96
C ASP A 15 40.93 -8.63 -42.04
N ASP A 16 41.48 -8.81 -40.84
CA ASP A 16 40.96 -9.71 -39.79
C ASP A 16 40.42 -8.91 -38.57
N SER A 17 40.23 -7.58 -38.72
CA SER A 17 39.91 -6.67 -37.61
C SER A 17 38.46 -6.73 -37.11
N THR A 18 37.54 -7.28 -37.91
CA THR A 18 36.09 -7.12 -37.70
C THR A 18 35.48 -8.08 -36.67
N VAL A 19 36.14 -9.20 -36.36
CA VAL A 19 35.61 -10.28 -35.49
C VAL A 19 35.99 -10.09 -34.02
N THR A 20 37.13 -9.46 -33.74
CA THR A 20 37.77 -9.39 -32.41
C THR A 20 37.12 -8.39 -31.45
N TRP A 21 36.63 -7.24 -31.93
CA TRP A 21 35.99 -6.25 -31.05
C TRP A 21 34.61 -6.70 -30.56
N ARG A 22 33.83 -7.38 -31.40
CA ARG A 22 32.48 -7.89 -31.05
C ARG A 22 32.51 -9.08 -30.09
N SER A 23 33.59 -9.85 -30.05
CA SER A 23 33.81 -10.89 -29.05
C SER A 23 34.34 -10.28 -27.75
N SER A 24 35.27 -9.32 -27.83
CA SER A 24 35.79 -8.57 -26.68
C SER A 24 34.69 -7.82 -25.93
N LEU A 25 33.83 -7.05 -26.60
CA LEU A 25 32.71 -6.36 -25.96
C LEU A 25 31.72 -7.32 -25.30
N ARG A 26 31.37 -8.44 -25.94
CA ARG A 26 30.50 -9.46 -25.33
C ARG A 26 31.14 -10.07 -24.08
N ARG A 27 32.46 -10.25 -24.06
CA ARG A 27 33.20 -10.70 -22.88
C ARG A 27 33.22 -9.65 -21.77
N ILE A 28 33.39 -8.36 -22.10
CA ILE A 28 33.34 -7.24 -21.15
C ILE A 28 31.94 -7.09 -20.53
N VAL A 29 30.87 -7.10 -21.33
CA VAL A 29 29.48 -7.02 -20.85
C VAL A 29 29.12 -8.20 -19.94
N SER A 30 29.67 -9.39 -20.23
CA SER A 30 29.53 -10.59 -19.39
C SER A 30 30.30 -10.46 -18.06
N ILE A 31 31.57 -10.05 -18.10
CA ILE A 31 32.42 -9.87 -16.89
C ILE A 31 31.87 -8.77 -15.96
N LEU A 32 31.39 -7.66 -16.53
CA LEU A 32 30.79 -6.56 -15.76
C LEU A 32 29.36 -6.86 -15.28
N ASN A 33 28.79 -8.02 -15.64
CA ASN A 33 27.45 -8.47 -15.25
C ASN A 33 26.32 -7.46 -15.60
N LEU A 34 26.57 -6.60 -16.59
CA LEU A 34 25.67 -5.49 -16.98
C LEU A 34 24.42 -6.00 -17.69
N ALA A 35 24.51 -7.15 -18.34
CA ALA A 35 23.34 -7.92 -18.77
C ALA A 35 22.74 -8.63 -17.56
N GLN A 36 21.94 -7.92 -16.74
CA GLN A 36 21.09 -8.58 -15.76
C GLN A 36 20.24 -9.64 -16.48
N ARG A 37 20.47 -10.92 -16.17
CA ARG A 37 19.73 -12.01 -16.80
C ARG A 37 18.25 -11.86 -16.48
N GLU A 38 17.47 -11.42 -17.48
CA GLU A 38 16.03 -11.35 -17.36
C GLU A 38 15.48 -12.73 -17.01
N LYS A 39 15.02 -12.88 -15.76
CA LYS A 39 14.36 -14.11 -15.31
C LYS A 39 13.17 -14.40 -16.23
N SER A 40 13.11 -15.62 -16.74
CA SER A 40 11.99 -16.06 -17.59
C SER A 40 10.65 -15.92 -16.86
N PRO A 41 9.51 -15.87 -17.57
CA PRO A 41 8.19 -15.84 -16.93
C PRO A 41 7.98 -16.99 -15.94
N ALA A 42 8.51 -18.18 -16.25
CA ALA A 42 8.47 -19.36 -15.38
C ALA A 42 9.35 -19.19 -14.12
N GLU A 43 10.56 -18.65 -14.22
CA GLU A 43 11.41 -18.35 -13.07
C GLU A 43 10.80 -17.25 -12.18
N LYS A 44 10.24 -16.19 -12.78
CA LYS A 44 9.51 -15.12 -12.08
C LYS A 44 8.27 -15.68 -11.34
N LEU A 45 7.53 -16.60 -11.96
CA LEU A 45 6.38 -17.27 -11.34
C LEU A 45 6.80 -18.20 -10.19
N ARG A 46 7.83 -19.03 -10.38
CA ARG A 46 8.35 -19.94 -9.35
C ARG A 46 8.93 -19.17 -8.16
N GLU A 47 9.66 -18.09 -8.40
CA GLU A 47 10.16 -17.20 -7.34
C GLU A 47 9.00 -16.52 -6.60
N ARG A 48 7.94 -16.10 -7.30
CA ARG A 48 6.73 -15.57 -6.67
C ARG A 48 6.03 -16.62 -5.80
N GLN A 49 5.85 -17.85 -6.29
CA GLN A 49 5.27 -18.96 -5.52
C GLN A 49 6.10 -19.29 -4.27
N LEU A 50 7.43 -19.31 -4.39
CA LEU A 50 8.33 -19.50 -3.26
C LEU A 50 8.22 -18.38 -2.22
N ARG A 51 8.15 -17.10 -2.64
CA ARG A 51 7.91 -15.95 -1.75
C ARG A 51 6.52 -15.99 -1.10
N GLU A 52 5.49 -16.42 -1.82
CA GLU A 52 4.13 -16.56 -1.28
C GLU A 52 4.05 -17.71 -0.26
N ALA A 53 4.75 -18.83 -0.51
CA ALA A 53 4.85 -19.96 0.42
C ALA A 53 5.70 -19.63 1.67
N ASP A 54 6.85 -18.96 1.49
CA ASP A 54 7.71 -18.51 2.59
C ASP A 54 7.01 -17.46 3.47
N MET A 55 6.33 -16.48 2.86
CA MET A 55 5.45 -15.55 3.59
C MET A 55 4.34 -16.30 4.37
N TYR A 56 3.80 -17.39 3.83
CA TYR A 56 2.79 -18.19 4.52
C TYR A 56 3.38 -19.01 5.69
N LEU A 57 4.60 -19.52 5.54
CA LEU A 57 5.33 -20.30 6.55
C LEU A 57 5.93 -19.43 7.67
N THR A 58 6.27 -18.18 7.39
CA THR A 58 6.79 -17.21 8.37
C THR A 58 5.69 -16.44 9.11
N ARG A 59 4.48 -16.32 8.55
CA ARG A 59 3.32 -15.71 9.24
C ARG A 59 2.99 -16.41 10.56
N PRO A 60 2.62 -15.67 11.63
CA PRO A 60 1.99 -16.27 12.82
C PRO A 60 0.76 -17.10 12.45
N GLN A 61 0.44 -18.16 13.21
CA GLN A 61 -0.65 -19.10 12.86
C GLN A 61 -1.99 -18.40 12.64
N ILE A 62 -2.34 -17.41 13.47
CA ILE A 62 -3.54 -16.57 13.31
C ILE A 62 -3.61 -15.85 11.95
N CYS A 63 -2.45 -15.49 11.37
CA CYS A 63 -2.33 -14.84 10.06
C CYS A 63 -2.31 -15.81 8.87
N ARG A 64 -2.42 -17.13 9.11
CA ARG A 64 -2.55 -18.19 8.09
C ARG A 64 -4.00 -18.60 7.86
N LEU A 65 -4.88 -18.42 8.85
CA LEU A 65 -6.31 -18.73 8.72
C LEU A 65 -6.96 -17.81 7.67
N PRO A 66 -7.68 -18.35 6.67
CA PRO A 66 -8.44 -17.54 5.74
C PRO A 66 -9.51 -16.71 6.46
N LEU A 67 -9.65 -15.44 6.09
CA LEU A 67 -10.63 -14.53 6.71
C LEU A 67 -12.09 -15.02 6.57
N LYS A 68 -12.36 -15.85 5.55
CA LYS A 68 -13.67 -16.51 5.33
C LYS A 68 -13.98 -17.62 6.36
N SER A 69 -12.98 -18.26 6.95
CA SER A 69 -13.13 -19.37 7.90
C SER A 69 -12.96 -18.94 9.37
N MET A 70 -12.55 -17.69 9.64
CA MET A 70 -12.38 -17.20 11.01
C MET A 70 -13.75 -16.94 11.67
N PRO A 71 -14.01 -17.40 12.91
CA PRO A 71 -15.35 -17.34 13.51
C PRO A 71 -15.76 -15.92 13.94
N SER A 72 -14.82 -15.16 14.48
CA SER A 72 -14.96 -13.73 14.80
C SER A 72 -13.66 -12.99 14.47
N PHE A 73 -13.70 -11.66 14.41
CA PHE A 73 -12.50 -10.84 14.32
C PHE A 73 -12.65 -9.47 15.00
N CYS A 74 -11.52 -8.85 15.32
CA CYS A 74 -11.46 -7.47 15.80
C CYS A 74 -10.78 -6.59 14.73
N LEU A 75 -11.26 -5.35 14.55
CA LEU A 75 -10.69 -4.37 13.61
C LEU A 75 -10.10 -3.19 14.38
N SER A 76 -8.90 -2.74 14.02
CA SER A 76 -8.24 -1.57 14.62
C SER A 76 -7.91 -0.53 13.55
N LEU A 77 -8.28 0.73 13.78
CA LEU A 77 -8.11 1.86 12.86
C LEU A 77 -7.23 2.95 13.50
N SER A 78 -6.07 3.20 12.92
CA SER A 78 -5.05 4.09 13.48
C SER A 78 -5.43 5.59 13.40
N GLY A 79 -4.78 6.41 14.23
CA GLY A 79 -4.89 7.86 14.15
C GLY A 79 -4.09 8.40 12.98
N CYS A 80 -4.76 9.05 12.02
CA CYS A 80 -4.15 9.50 10.76
C CYS A 80 -4.69 10.85 10.24
N GLY A 81 -5.56 11.55 11.00
CA GLY A 81 -6.12 12.84 10.59
C GLY A 81 -6.88 12.76 9.26
N PHE A 82 -6.59 13.66 8.32
CA PHE A 82 -7.25 13.70 7.00
C PHE A 82 -6.92 12.52 6.07
N LEU A 83 -5.88 11.73 6.39
CA LEU A 83 -5.66 10.41 5.77
C LEU A 83 -6.70 9.37 6.23
N GLY A 84 -7.61 9.71 7.15
CA GLY A 84 -8.79 8.91 7.50
C GLY A 84 -9.70 8.59 6.31
N SER A 85 -9.58 9.32 5.21
CA SER A 85 -10.17 8.97 3.90
C SER A 85 -9.82 7.55 3.44
N TYR A 86 -8.62 7.04 3.75
CA TYR A 86 -8.23 5.64 3.51
C TYR A 86 -9.04 4.67 4.38
N HIS A 87 -9.27 4.98 5.67
CA HIS A 87 -10.11 4.15 6.53
C HIS A 87 -11.58 4.15 6.08
N PHE A 88 -12.14 5.31 5.70
CA PHE A 88 -13.47 5.41 5.10
C PHE A 88 -13.57 4.58 3.79
N GLY A 89 -12.56 4.63 2.93
CA GLY A 89 -12.50 3.86 1.69
C GLY A 89 -12.47 2.35 1.94
N VAL A 90 -11.59 1.89 2.83
CA VAL A 90 -11.50 0.47 3.24
C VAL A 90 -12.83 -0.01 3.84
N VAL A 91 -13.41 0.74 4.77
CA VAL A 91 -14.68 0.37 5.42
C VAL A 91 -15.84 0.38 4.42
N SER A 92 -15.93 1.36 3.52
CA SER A 92 -16.95 1.36 2.45
C SER A 92 -16.79 0.15 1.52
N CYS A 93 -15.56 -0.26 1.22
CA CYS A 93 -15.27 -1.45 0.42
C CYS A 93 -15.67 -2.75 1.17
N MET A 94 -15.38 -2.85 2.47
CA MET A 94 -15.75 -4.00 3.30
C MET A 94 -17.27 -4.13 3.46
N LEU A 95 -18.00 -3.03 3.64
CA LEU A 95 -19.46 -3.04 3.71
C LEU A 95 -20.11 -3.46 2.38
N LYS A 96 -19.55 -3.05 1.24
CA LYS A 96 -20.07 -3.40 -0.09
C LYS A 96 -19.76 -4.83 -0.53
N ASN A 97 -18.54 -5.30 -0.29
CA ASN A 97 -18.03 -6.56 -0.86
C ASN A 97 -17.81 -7.68 0.18
N GLY A 98 -17.85 -7.33 1.47
CA GLY A 98 -17.41 -8.18 2.57
C GLY A 98 -18.47 -8.39 3.65
N GLN A 99 -19.76 -8.25 3.34
CA GLN A 99 -20.83 -8.30 4.35
C GLN A 99 -20.84 -9.59 5.20
N HIS A 100 -20.49 -10.74 4.61
CA HIS A 100 -20.29 -12.02 5.30
C HIS A 100 -19.09 -12.03 6.28
N ILE A 101 -18.09 -11.17 6.06
CA ILE A 101 -16.99 -10.96 7.00
C ILE A 101 -17.43 -9.98 8.08
N ILE A 102 -18.06 -8.85 7.71
CA ILE A 102 -18.55 -7.82 8.64
C ILE A 102 -19.56 -8.38 9.66
N SER A 103 -20.38 -9.37 9.32
CA SER A 103 -21.27 -10.04 10.27
C SER A 103 -20.54 -10.77 11.41
N ARG A 104 -19.23 -10.98 11.30
CA ARG A 104 -18.34 -11.60 12.31
C ARG A 104 -17.47 -10.59 13.06
N LEU A 105 -17.72 -9.29 12.88
CA LEU A 105 -16.97 -8.22 13.54
C LEU A 105 -17.37 -8.10 15.01
N GLU A 106 -16.51 -8.58 15.90
CA GLU A 106 -16.75 -8.66 17.34
C GLU A 106 -16.53 -7.29 18.00
N ARG A 107 -15.34 -6.72 17.81
CA ARG A 107 -14.90 -5.42 18.37
C ARG A 107 -14.29 -4.53 17.29
N VAL A 108 -14.42 -3.23 17.46
CA VAL A 108 -13.75 -2.20 16.67
C VAL A 108 -13.00 -1.27 17.61
N SER A 109 -11.74 -0.96 17.31
CA SER A 109 -10.95 0.03 18.03
C SER A 109 -10.43 1.12 17.10
N GLY A 110 -10.14 2.29 17.66
CA GLY A 110 -9.43 3.31 16.90
C GLY A 110 -9.01 4.54 17.69
N ALA A 111 -8.27 5.43 17.04
CA ALA A 111 -7.77 6.69 17.58
C ALA A 111 -7.97 7.84 16.59
N SER A 112 -8.25 9.06 17.04
CA SER A 112 -8.42 10.24 16.16
C SER A 112 -9.41 9.95 15.00
N ALA A 113 -9.06 10.22 13.74
CA ALA A 113 -9.92 9.89 12.60
C ALA A 113 -10.30 8.39 12.52
N GLY A 114 -9.44 7.49 12.99
CA GLY A 114 -9.73 6.06 13.09
C GLY A 114 -10.85 5.72 14.08
N SER A 115 -10.99 6.46 15.19
CA SER A 115 -12.12 6.25 16.11
C SER A 115 -13.44 6.77 15.54
N LEU A 116 -13.43 7.87 14.78
CA LEU A 116 -14.63 8.34 14.05
C LEU A 116 -15.14 7.28 13.07
N VAL A 117 -14.24 6.68 12.27
CA VAL A 117 -14.60 5.60 11.34
C VAL A 117 -15.03 4.32 12.08
N ALA A 118 -14.41 3.99 13.21
CA ALA A 118 -14.80 2.85 14.05
C ALA A 118 -16.21 3.01 14.64
N SER A 119 -16.52 4.18 15.20
CA SER A 119 -17.85 4.52 15.71
C SER A 119 -18.90 4.45 14.60
N LEU A 120 -18.61 5.01 13.42
CA LEU A 120 -19.52 4.98 12.28
C LEU A 120 -19.76 3.57 11.75
N LEU A 121 -18.73 2.74 11.61
CA LEU A 121 -18.90 1.34 11.19
C LEU A 121 -19.82 0.56 12.13
N LEU A 122 -19.70 0.79 13.44
CA LEU A 122 -20.45 0.05 14.44
C LEU A 122 -21.88 0.57 14.66
N LEU A 123 -22.08 1.90 14.61
CA LEU A 123 -23.35 2.54 14.96
C LEU A 123 -24.18 2.97 13.75
N ARG A 124 -23.55 3.45 12.67
CA ARG A 124 -24.20 4.07 11.48
C ARG A 124 -23.46 3.75 10.17
N PRO A 125 -23.30 2.45 9.80
CA PRO A 125 -22.49 2.05 8.64
C PRO A 125 -22.99 2.64 7.32
N GLU A 126 -24.27 3.01 7.21
CA GLU A 126 -24.85 3.69 6.05
C GLU A 126 -24.37 5.14 5.89
N LYS A 127 -24.04 5.84 7.01
CA LYS A 127 -23.51 7.21 6.97
C LYS A 127 -22.03 7.29 6.52
N ILE A 128 -21.30 6.18 6.43
CA ILE A 128 -19.88 6.13 6.01
C ILE A 128 -19.61 6.90 4.70
N GLY A 129 -20.50 6.78 3.71
CA GLY A 129 -20.35 7.47 2.42
C GLY A 129 -20.62 8.98 2.48
N LEU A 130 -21.41 9.45 3.44
CA LEU A 130 -21.66 10.87 3.70
C LEU A 130 -20.53 11.48 4.53
N ALA A 131 -20.03 10.74 5.53
CA ALA A 131 -18.93 11.17 6.40
C ALA A 131 -17.63 11.41 5.61
N LEU A 132 -17.36 10.60 4.59
CA LEU A 132 -16.23 10.83 3.69
C LEU A 132 -16.34 12.15 2.90
N LYS A 133 -17.56 12.54 2.48
CA LYS A 133 -17.78 13.85 1.83
C LYS A 133 -17.54 15.00 2.79
N VAL A 134 -17.99 14.86 4.04
CA VAL A 134 -17.78 15.86 5.10
C VAL A 134 -16.30 15.97 5.47
N LEU A 135 -15.54 14.87 5.48
CA LEU A 135 -14.08 14.89 5.67
C LEU A 135 -13.37 15.68 4.56
N TYR A 136 -13.76 15.49 3.29
CA TYR A 136 -13.19 16.27 2.18
C TYR A 136 -13.57 17.74 2.26
N ALA A 137 -14.86 18.06 2.48
CA ALA A 137 -15.31 19.44 2.65
C ALA A 137 -14.60 20.17 3.81
N LEU A 138 -14.32 19.48 4.93
CA LEU A 138 -13.53 20.01 6.03
C LEU A 138 -12.04 20.19 5.65
N GLY A 139 -11.50 19.31 4.80
CA GLY A 139 -10.16 19.46 4.24
C GLY A 139 -10.05 20.69 3.34
N ASP A 140 -11.02 20.90 2.46
CA ASP A 140 -11.09 22.08 1.58
C ASP A 140 -11.32 23.38 2.38
N GLU A 141 -12.19 23.33 3.39
CA GLU A 141 -12.39 24.41 4.37
C GLU A 141 -11.05 24.80 5.02
N LEU A 142 -10.28 23.83 5.57
CA LEU A 142 -8.96 24.09 6.15
C LEU A 142 -7.94 24.59 5.12
N ASN A 143 -7.90 24.04 3.90
CA ASN A 143 -6.96 24.44 2.86
C ASN A 143 -7.20 25.88 2.37
N SER A 144 -8.42 26.42 2.54
CA SER A 144 -8.75 27.82 2.24
C SER A 144 -8.20 28.82 3.26
N LEU A 145 -7.85 28.37 4.47
CA LEU A 145 -7.45 29.23 5.59
C LEU A 145 -5.93 29.47 5.61
N ARG A 146 -5.53 30.73 5.84
CA ARG A 146 -4.12 31.20 5.83
C ARG A 146 -3.15 30.34 6.66
N PHE A 147 -3.60 29.77 7.77
CA PHE A 147 -2.81 28.89 8.64
C PHE A 147 -3.53 27.56 8.93
N GLY A 148 -4.47 27.15 8.07
CA GLY A 148 -5.30 25.97 8.29
C GLY A 148 -5.99 26.00 9.65
N ALA A 149 -5.91 24.89 10.39
CA ALA A 149 -6.48 24.73 11.71
C ALA A 149 -5.84 25.59 12.82
N LEU A 150 -4.75 26.32 12.51
CA LEU A 150 -4.11 27.28 13.42
C LEU A 150 -4.50 28.74 13.12
N THR A 151 -5.46 28.96 12.21
CA THR A 151 -5.93 30.30 11.87
C THR A 151 -6.65 30.94 13.06
N PRO A 152 -6.26 32.16 13.51
CA PRO A 152 -6.91 32.82 14.65
C PRO A 152 -8.43 32.94 14.46
N GLY A 153 -9.19 32.55 15.49
CA GLY A 153 -10.65 32.53 15.47
C GLY A 153 -11.29 31.30 14.79
N TYR A 154 -10.50 30.36 14.24
CA TYR A 154 -11.02 29.11 13.70
C TYR A 154 -10.96 27.97 14.74
N TYR A 155 -12.12 27.45 15.13
CA TYR A 155 -12.26 26.43 16.18
C TYR A 155 -12.55 25.05 15.60
N LEU A 156 -11.50 24.34 15.14
CA LEU A 156 -11.61 22.98 14.58
C LEU A 156 -12.32 22.01 15.56
N ASN A 157 -12.15 22.18 16.87
CA ASN A 157 -12.82 21.39 17.89
C ASN A 157 -14.36 21.53 17.82
N GLU A 158 -14.90 22.74 17.65
CA GLU A 158 -16.35 22.94 17.52
C GLU A 158 -16.89 22.33 16.23
N ARG A 159 -16.12 22.46 15.15
CA ARG A 159 -16.45 21.88 13.85
C ARG A 159 -16.51 20.34 13.92
N LEU A 160 -15.55 19.72 14.63
CA LEU A 160 -15.52 18.29 14.87
C LEU A 160 -16.63 17.81 15.81
N ILE A 161 -16.98 18.55 16.86
CA ILE A 161 -18.11 18.22 17.76
C ILE A 161 -19.42 18.17 16.96
N LYS A 162 -19.72 19.21 16.17
CA LYS A 162 -20.91 19.26 15.30
C LYS A 162 -20.95 18.06 14.34
N ILE A 163 -19.81 17.69 13.74
CA ILE A 163 -19.69 16.51 12.87
C ILE A 163 -19.90 15.18 13.63
N VAL A 164 -19.56 15.09 14.93
CA VAL A 164 -19.87 13.91 15.74
C VAL A 164 -21.38 13.83 16.02
N ASP A 165 -21.99 14.94 16.44
CA ASP A 165 -23.41 15.03 16.80
C ASP A 165 -24.34 14.81 15.58
N ASP A 166 -24.01 15.39 14.42
CA ASP A 166 -24.74 15.21 13.15
C ASP A 166 -24.72 13.74 12.68
N PHE A 167 -23.69 12.97 13.06
CA PHE A 167 -23.44 11.64 12.54
C PHE A 167 -23.83 10.50 13.47
N LEU A 168 -23.47 10.56 14.75
CA LEU A 168 -23.78 9.48 15.70
C LEU A 168 -25.28 9.46 16.08
N PRO A 169 -25.82 8.32 16.53
CA PRO A 169 -27.14 8.24 17.13
C PRO A 169 -27.11 8.66 18.60
N HIS A 170 -28.26 9.11 19.14
CA HIS A 170 -28.39 9.32 20.59
C HIS A 170 -28.26 8.00 21.38
N ASP A 171 -28.80 6.89 20.86
CA ASP A 171 -28.57 5.56 21.44
C ASP A 171 -27.24 4.97 20.95
N ILE A 172 -26.23 5.03 21.83
CA ILE A 172 -24.91 4.42 21.62
C ILE A 172 -24.77 3.04 22.30
N SER A 173 -25.84 2.47 22.86
CA SER A 173 -25.81 1.16 23.54
C SER A 173 -25.16 0.04 22.71
N PRO A 174 -25.35 -0.06 21.38
CA PRO A 174 -24.68 -1.08 20.55
C PRO A 174 -23.13 -0.99 20.52
N ALA A 175 -22.55 0.12 21.00
CA ALA A 175 -21.11 0.28 21.14
C ALA A 175 -20.54 -0.36 22.42
N GLN A 176 -21.36 -0.64 23.43
CA GLN A 176 -20.88 -1.09 24.74
C GLN A 176 -20.17 -2.45 24.64
N GLY A 177 -18.96 -2.53 25.20
CA GLY A 177 -18.09 -3.72 25.10
C GLY A 177 -17.58 -4.06 23.69
N ARG A 178 -17.88 -3.24 22.67
CA ARG A 178 -17.54 -3.48 21.26
C ARG A 178 -16.70 -2.36 20.64
N LEU A 179 -16.90 -1.09 21.04
CA LEU A 179 -16.10 0.05 20.60
C LEU A 179 -15.02 0.40 21.62
N TYR A 180 -13.78 0.58 21.15
CA TYR A 180 -12.64 0.94 21.99
C TYR A 180 -11.93 2.17 21.42
N VAL A 181 -12.17 3.34 22.02
CA VAL A 181 -11.52 4.60 21.62
C VAL A 181 -10.23 4.78 22.42
N SER A 182 -9.10 4.87 21.72
CA SER A 182 -7.80 5.17 22.34
C SER A 182 -7.67 6.67 22.59
N LEU A 183 -7.38 7.03 23.85
CA LEU A 183 -7.24 8.41 24.34
C LEU A 183 -5.96 8.52 25.19
N THR A 184 -5.22 9.61 25.00
CA THR A 184 -4.10 9.95 25.90
C THR A 184 -4.64 10.66 27.12
N LEU A 185 -4.53 10.03 28.30
CA LEU A 185 -4.82 10.71 29.57
C LEU A 185 -3.78 11.82 29.80
N ARG A 186 -4.25 13.05 29.94
CA ARG A 186 -3.45 14.17 30.44
C ARG A 186 -3.35 14.04 31.96
N LYS A 187 -2.13 13.88 32.47
CA LYS A 187 -1.79 14.10 33.88
C LYS A 187 -1.62 15.60 34.16
#